data_AF-S9ZK09-F1
#
_entry.id   AF-S9ZK09-F1
#
_cell.length_a   1.000
_cell.length_b   1.000
_cell.length_c   1.000
_cell.angle_alpha   90.00
_cell.angle_beta   90.00
_cell.angle_gamma   90.00
#
_symmetry.space_group_name_H-M   'P 1'
#
loop_
_entity.id
_entity.type
_entity.pdbx_description
1 polymer ?
#
loop_
_entity_poly.entity_id
_entity_poly.type
_entity_poly.pdbx_seq_one_letter_code
_entity_poly.pdbx_strand_id
1 'polypeptide(L)' 'MADIVKAKVRTGEYASESEVIRDGLRALMAQERAVESWLHNQVGTVYDALKADPARAVTPDQVRAHLAAEHAKAR' A
#
# COMPACT_ATOMS: atom_id res chain seq x y z
N MET A 1 12.20 19.77 9.15
CA MET A 1 12.83 18.67 8.37
C MET A 1 14.33 18.61 8.60
N ALA A 2 15.08 19.71 8.41
CA ALA A 2 16.52 19.75 8.67
C ALA A 2 16.92 19.29 10.09
N ASP A 3 16.14 19.65 11.12
CA ASP A 3 16.44 19.23 12.50
C ASP A 3 16.30 17.72 12.72
N ILE A 4 15.38 17.07 12.00
CA ILE A 4 15.17 15.61 12.06
C ILE A 4 16.35 14.90 11.39
N VAL A 5 16.80 15.40 10.23
CA VAL A 5 17.97 14.87 9.52
C VAL A 5 19.22 15.00 10.40
N LYS A 6 19.46 16.18 10.98
CA LYS A 6 20.57 16.41 11.92
C LYS A 6 20.51 15.51 13.14
N ALA A 7 19.32 15.29 13.70
CA ALA A 7 19.14 14.41 14.84
C ALA A 7 19.53 12.96 14.52
N LYS A 8 19.08 12.44 13.36
CA LYS A 8 19.39 11.08 12.88
C LYS A 8 20.89 10.84 12.65
N VAL A 9 21.60 11.85 12.17
CA VAL A 9 23.06 11.79 12.04
C VAL A 9 23.73 11.85 13.42
N ARG A 10 23.28 12.77 14.29
CA ARG A 10 23.84 12.93 15.64
C ARG A 10 23.65 11.68 16.51
N THR A 11 22.55 10.94 16.34
CA THR A 11 22.30 9.67 17.05
C THR A 11 23.09 8.50 16.48
N GLY A 12 23.83 8.70 15.38
CA GLY A 12 24.59 7.65 14.70
C GLY A 12 23.74 6.68 13.89
N GLU A 13 22.45 6.98 13.69
CA GLU A 13 21.56 6.16 12.84
C GLU A 13 21.98 6.22 11.37
N TYR A 14 22.56 7.36 10.96
CA TYR A 14 23.11 7.58 9.62
C TYR A 14 24.48 8.27 9.72
N ALA A 15 25.38 7.99 8.78
CA ALA A 15 26.72 8.56 8.78
C ALA A 15 26.76 10.01 8.22
N SER A 16 25.75 10.40 7.43
CA SER A 16 25.66 11.74 6.86
C SER A 16 24.23 12.16 6.53
N GLU A 17 23.99 13.47 6.42
CA GLU A 17 22.69 14.00 5.99
C GLU A 17 22.31 13.53 4.58
N SER A 18 23.30 13.44 3.68
CA SER A 18 23.12 12.93 2.31
C SER A 18 22.66 11.47 2.28
N GLU A 19 23.05 10.68 3.27
CA GLU A 19 22.60 9.29 3.40
C GLU A 19 21.14 9.21 3.80
N VAL A 20 20.72 10.01 4.79
CA VAL A 20 19.31 10.12 5.22
C VAL A 20 18.42 10.47 4.03
N ILE A 21 18.84 11.44 3.21
CA ILE A 21 18.07 11.88 2.05
C ILE A 21 17.97 10.78 0.99
N ARG A 22 19.09 10.13 0.64
CA ARG A 22 19.08 9.04 -0.34
C ARG A 22 18.23 7.87 0.12
N ASP A 23 18.29 7.54 1.40
CA ASP A 23 17.50 6.45 1.97
C ASP A 23 16.01 6.77 1.96
N GLY A 24 15.63 7.99 2.36
CA GLY A 24 14.26 8.48 2.26
C GLY A 24 13.72 8.45 0.83
N LEU A 25 14.52 8.88 -0.15
CA LEU A 25 14.13 8.82 -1.56
C LEU A 25 13.95 7.37 -2.05
N ARG A 26 14.83 6.44 -1.65
CA ARG A 26 14.68 5.02 -1.99
C ARG A 26 13.39 4.44 -1.41
N ALA A 27 13.08 4.76 -0.15
CA ALA A 27 11.86 4.33 0.51
C ALA A 27 10.61 4.86 -0.21
N LEU A 28 10.59 6.16 -0.55
CA LEU A 28 9.48 6.76 -1.27
C LEU A 28 9.27 6.11 -2.64
N MET A 29 10.33 5.97 -3.43
CA MET A 29 10.25 5.32 -4.75
C MET A 29 9.82 3.86 -4.66
N ALA A 30 10.22 3.14 -3.60
CA ALA A 30 9.79 1.76 -3.38
C ALA A 30 8.29 1.69 -3.06
N GLN A 31 7.78 2.60 -2.21
CA GLN A 31 6.36 2.71 -1.92
C GLN A 31 5.55 3.04 -3.16
N GLU A 32 5.99 4.03 -3.96
CA GLU A 32 5.33 4.41 -5.21
C GLU A 32 5.25 3.23 -6.19
N ARG A 33 6.35 2.51 -6.41
CA ARG A 33 6.35 1.30 -7.26
C ARG A 33 5.46 0.20 -6.73
N ALA A 34 5.39 0.01 -5.41
CA ALA A 34 4.53 -0.99 -4.80
C ALA A 34 3.06 -0.68 -5.04
N VAL A 35 2.66 0.60 -4.87
CA VAL A 35 1.29 1.05 -5.15
C VAL A 35 0.96 0.90 -6.64
N GLU A 36 1.83 1.36 -7.53
CA GLU A 36 1.60 1.28 -8.97
C GLU A 36 1.47 -0.19 -9.45
N SER A 37 2.36 -1.06 -8.97
CA SER A 37 2.30 -2.49 -9.26
C SER A 37 1.00 -3.12 -8.76
N TRP A 38 0.56 -2.77 -7.55
CA TRP A 38 -0.70 -3.26 -7.00
C TRP A 38 -1.92 -2.79 -7.81
N LEU A 39 -1.93 -1.51 -8.19
CA LEU A 39 -2.99 -0.94 -9.01
C LEU A 39 -3.07 -1.63 -10.38
N HIS A 40 -1.93 -1.80 -11.05
CA HIS A 40 -1.92 -2.41 -12.38
C HIS A 40 -2.26 -3.90 -12.34
N ASN A 41 -1.62 -4.65 -11.44
CA ASN A 41 -1.66 -6.11 -11.46
C ASN A 41 -2.85 -6.71 -10.69
N GLN A 42 -3.47 -5.97 -9.78
CA GLN A 42 -4.62 -6.45 -9.03
C GLN A 42 -5.87 -5.65 -9.36
N VAL A 43 -5.84 -4.33 -9.17
CA VAL A 43 -7.04 -3.50 -9.35
C VAL A 43 -7.45 -3.43 -10.81
N GLY A 44 -6.50 -3.21 -11.73
CA GLY A 44 -6.73 -3.18 -13.16
C GLY A 44 -7.34 -4.49 -13.67
N THR A 45 -6.77 -5.63 -13.25
CA THR A 45 -7.29 -6.95 -13.61
C THR A 45 -8.73 -7.17 -13.10
N VAL A 46 -9.04 -6.79 -11.86
CA VAL A 46 -10.41 -6.90 -11.32
C VAL A 46 -11.37 -5.98 -12.08
N TYR A 47 -10.94 -4.76 -12.40
CA TYR A 47 -11.73 -3.80 -13.17
C TYR A 47 -12.04 -4.32 -14.57
N ASP A 48 -11.04 -4.79 -15.32
CA ASP A 48 -11.22 -5.32 -16.68
C ASP A 48 -12.18 -6.52 -16.67
N ALA A 49 -12.06 -7.38 -15.66
CA ALA A 49 -12.89 -8.55 -15.56
C ALA A 49 -14.34 -8.24 -15.11
N LEU A 50 -14.55 -7.19 -14.31
CA LEU A 50 -15.87 -6.64 -14.00
C LEU A 50 -16.50 -5.94 -15.22
N LYS A 51 -15.69 -5.23 -16.00
CA LYS A 51 -16.12 -4.59 -17.25
C LYS A 51 -16.54 -5.62 -18.30
N ALA A 52 -15.81 -6.74 -18.39
CA ALA A 52 -16.14 -7.84 -19.29
C ALA A 52 -17.38 -8.63 -18.82
N ASP A 53 -17.57 -8.78 -17.51
CA ASP A 53 -18.72 -9.46 -16.93
C ASP A 53 -19.32 -8.67 -15.74
N PRO A 54 -20.29 -7.78 -16.02
CA PRO A 54 -20.96 -6.99 -14.99
C PRO A 54 -21.74 -7.81 -13.96
N ALA A 55 -22.10 -9.07 -14.26
CA ALA A 55 -22.84 -9.92 -13.33
C ALA A 55 -22.00 -10.30 -12.10
N ARG A 56 -20.69 -10.09 -12.15
CA ARG A 56 -19.75 -10.29 -11.03
C ARG A 56 -19.83 -9.21 -9.95
N ALA A 57 -20.55 -8.11 -10.20
CA ALA A 57 -20.74 -7.07 -9.21
C ALA A 57 -21.46 -7.62 -7.97
N VAL A 58 -20.94 -7.28 -6.79
CA VAL A 58 -21.56 -7.61 -5.51
C VAL A 58 -22.09 -6.33 -4.86
N THR A 59 -23.24 -6.42 -4.22
CA THR A 59 -23.81 -5.29 -3.48
C THR A 59 -23.08 -5.10 -2.15
N PRO A 60 -23.09 -3.88 -1.57
CA PRO A 60 -22.52 -3.65 -0.25
C PRO A 60 -23.11 -4.56 0.85
N ASP A 61 -24.39 -4.93 0.73
CA ASP A 61 -25.04 -5.85 1.67
C ASP A 61 -24.50 -7.28 1.56
N GLN A 62 -24.29 -7.77 0.33
CA GLN A 62 -23.66 -9.07 0.09
C GLN A 62 -22.24 -9.12 0.66
N VAL A 63 -21.47 -8.04 0.48
CA VAL A 63 -20.11 -7.92 1.07
C VAL A 63 -20.18 -7.99 2.59
N ARG A 64 -21.05 -7.21 3.23
CA ARG A 64 -21.20 -7.22 4.69
C ARG A 64 -21.62 -8.59 5.22
N ALA A 65 -22.59 -9.24 4.57
CA ALA A 65 -23.06 -10.58 4.94
C ALA A 65 -21.93 -11.61 4.83
N HIS A 66 -21.14 -11.56 3.76
CA HIS A 66 -20.00 -12.45 3.56
C HIS A 66 -18.93 -12.26 4.66
N LEU A 67 -18.55 -11.02 4.95
CA LEU A 67 -17.57 -10.71 6.01
C LEU A 67 -18.05 -11.18 7.39
N ALA A 68 -19.33 -10.98 7.72
CA ALA A 68 -19.91 -11.45 8.97
C ALA A 68 -19.87 -12.99 9.08
N ALA A 69 -20.15 -13.70 7.98
CA ALA A 69 -20.10 -15.15 7.93
C ALA A 69 -18.67 -15.69 8.13
N GLU A 70 -17.67 -15.08 7.49
CA GLU A 70 -16.26 -15.46 7.68
C GLU A 70 -15.78 -15.20 9.11
N HIS A 71 -16.15 -14.06 9.70
CA HIS A 71 -15.82 -13.76 11.10
C HIS A 71 -16.49 -14.73 12.09
N ALA A 72 -17.70 -15.22 11.80
CA ALA A 72 -18.37 -16.22 12.64
C ALA A 72 -17.69 -17.60 12.58
N LYS A 73 -17.07 -17.98 11.45
CA LYS A 73 -16.30 -19.23 11.30
C LYS A 73 -14.96 -19.20 12.01
N ALA A 74 -14.38 -18.00 12.18
CA ALA A 74 -13.10 -17.81 12.85
C ALA A 74 -13.21 -17.77 14.39
N ARG A 75 -14.44 -17.85 14.93
CA ARG A 75 -14.73 -18.00 16.36
C ARG A 75 -15.01 -19.45 16.70
#